data_AF-A0A8T1RIH6-F1
#
_entry.id   AF-A0A8T1RIH6-F1
#
_cell.length_a   1.000
_cell.length_b   1.000
_cell.length_c   1.000
_cell.angle_alpha   90.00
_cell.angle_beta   90.00
_cell.angle_gamma   90.00
#
_symmetry.space_group_name_H-M   'P 1'
#
loop_
_entity.id
_entity.type
_entity.pdbx_description
1 polymer ?
#
loop_
_entity_poly.entity_id
_entity_poly.type
_entity_poly.pdbx_seq_one_letter_code
_entity_poly.pdbx_strand_id
1 'polypeptide(L)'
;MELMAGTEPGNLPKSYSMDMSSEDLVPMLVFSESSQGKCCVEGKILNKLGVKPHDKDIDNYGKLFRERLNKYKAKSRQIQVISNEDARMTPMPGMFGDNKIMAAKRCRRDRSEMEEIMFKLFERQPNWTLRQLIQETDQPKPFLRDLLKDLCVFNYKGSNKGSYELKPQYKVNKLE
;
A
#
# COMPACT_ATOMS: atom_id res chain seq x y z
N MET A 1 49.89 0.08 -24.85
CA MET A 1 48.62 0.28 -25.59
C MET A 1 48.00 1.56 -25.04
N GLU A 2 48.07 2.66 -25.78
CA GLU A 2 47.37 3.91 -25.44
C GLU A 2 45.94 3.85 -26.01
N LEU A 3 44.95 4.04 -25.14
CA LEU A 3 43.54 4.17 -25.51
C LEU A 3 43.28 5.63 -25.89
N MET A 4 43.02 5.87 -27.18
CA MET A 4 42.54 7.15 -27.70
C MET A 4 41.17 7.48 -27.11
N ALA A 5 41.04 8.63 -26.44
CA ALA A 5 39.76 9.13 -25.94
C ALA A 5 39.50 10.56 -26.44
N GLY A 6 38.36 10.75 -27.08
CA GLY A 6 37.92 12.00 -27.66
C GLY A 6 37.70 13.13 -26.65
N THR A 7 37.84 14.35 -27.17
CA THR A 7 37.50 15.63 -26.53
C THR A 7 38.07 15.79 -25.13
N GLU A 8 39.39 15.99 -25.03
CA GLU A 8 40.14 16.18 -23.77
C GLU A 8 39.41 17.18 -22.83
N PRO A 9 38.73 16.73 -21.76
CA PRO A 9 38.52 17.59 -20.63
C PRO A 9 39.89 17.68 -19.96
N GLY A 10 40.55 18.83 -20.05
CA GLY A 10 41.96 19.05 -19.65
C GLY A 10 42.31 18.80 -18.17
N ASN A 11 41.50 18.05 -17.43
CA ASN A 11 41.60 17.76 -16.01
C ASN A 11 41.53 16.26 -15.66
N LEU A 12 41.64 15.35 -16.63
CA LEU A 12 41.72 13.90 -16.36
C LEU A 12 43.15 13.48 -15.99
N PRO A 13 43.34 12.59 -14.99
CA PRO A 13 44.63 11.99 -14.73
C PRO A 13 45.10 11.19 -15.94
N LYS A 14 46.36 11.39 -16.33
CA LYS A 14 46.98 10.69 -17.47
C LYS A 14 47.76 9.47 -17.01
N SER A 15 47.99 9.33 -15.71
CA SER A 15 48.77 8.25 -15.13
C SER A 15 48.05 7.58 -13.95
N TYR A 16 48.13 6.25 -13.91
CA TYR A 16 47.52 5.42 -12.88
C TYR A 16 48.56 4.41 -12.36
N SER A 17 48.50 4.14 -11.06
CA SER A 17 49.27 3.08 -10.42
C SER A 17 48.35 1.91 -10.08
N MET A 18 48.90 0.70 -10.12
CA MET A 18 48.17 -0.51 -9.78
C MET A 18 48.73 -1.11 -8.49
N ASP A 19 47.85 -1.45 -7.57
CA ASP A 19 48.18 -2.16 -6.35
C ASP A 19 47.63 -3.58 -6.41
N MET A 20 48.48 -4.56 -6.08
CA MET A 20 48.07 -5.96 -6.06
C MET A 20 47.60 -6.33 -4.65
N SER A 21 46.31 -6.63 -4.50
CA SER A 21 45.77 -7.15 -3.24
C SER A 21 46.11 -8.63 -3.13
N SER A 22 47.10 -9.00 -2.32
CA SER A 22 47.52 -10.40 -2.15
C SER A 22 46.72 -11.17 -1.10
N GLU A 23 45.91 -10.50 -0.27
CA GLU A 23 45.38 -11.10 0.97
C GLU A 23 43.95 -11.66 0.86
N ASP A 24 43.17 -11.34 -0.20
CA ASP A 24 41.74 -11.67 -0.26
C ASP A 24 41.28 -12.35 -1.57
N LEU A 25 42.14 -13.18 -2.18
CA LEU A 25 41.77 -13.87 -3.43
C LEU A 25 40.96 -15.15 -3.15
N VAL A 26 39.64 -14.99 -3.06
CA VAL A 26 38.71 -16.11 -3.25
C VAL A 26 38.87 -16.64 -4.68
N PRO A 27 38.89 -17.97 -4.91
CA PRO A 27 38.97 -18.52 -6.27
C PRO A 27 37.82 -18.01 -7.15
N MET A 28 38.16 -17.22 -8.18
CA MET A 28 37.21 -16.69 -9.15
C MET A 28 37.48 -17.28 -10.54
N LEU A 29 36.41 -17.58 -11.28
CA LEU A 29 36.44 -18.07 -12.66
C LEU A 29 35.77 -17.06 -13.58
N VAL A 30 36.26 -16.98 -14.81
CA VAL A 30 35.70 -16.14 -15.88
C VAL A 30 34.89 -17.02 -16.82
N PHE A 31 33.67 -16.58 -17.10
CA PHE A 31 32.79 -17.19 -18.10
C PHE A 31 32.47 -16.15 -19.16
N SER A 32 32.35 -16.60 -20.41
CA SER A 32 31.88 -15.78 -21.53
C SER A 32 30.56 -16.35 -22.05
N GLU A 33 29.70 -15.48 -22.55
CA GLU A 33 28.45 -15.85 -23.22
C GLU A 33 28.45 -15.20 -24.61
N SER A 34 28.25 -16.01 -25.66
CA SER A 34 28.12 -15.50 -27.02
C SER A 34 26.75 -14.86 -27.24
N SER A 35 26.60 -14.02 -28.27
CA SER A 35 25.31 -13.47 -28.69
C SER A 35 24.28 -14.53 -29.11
N GLN A 36 24.71 -15.79 -29.30
CA GLN A 36 23.87 -16.94 -29.59
C GLN A 36 23.50 -17.76 -28.33
N GLY A 37 23.86 -17.29 -27.13
CA GLY A 37 23.54 -17.96 -25.86
C GLY A 37 24.44 -19.15 -25.51
N LYS A 38 25.62 -19.27 -26.14
CA LYS A 38 26.59 -20.31 -25.79
C LYS A 38 27.53 -19.80 -24.70
N CYS A 39 27.60 -20.51 -23.58
CA CYS A 39 28.51 -20.19 -22.47
C CYS A 39 29.81 -21.02 -22.55
N CYS A 40 30.95 -20.38 -22.25
CA CYS A 40 32.27 -20.99 -22.19
C CYS A 40 33.00 -20.60 -20.90
N VAL A 41 33.92 -21.44 -20.40
CA VAL A 41 34.80 -21.12 -19.27
C VAL A 41 36.14 -20.64 -19.82
N GLU A 42 36.48 -19.38 -19.56
CA GLU A 42 37.68 -18.73 -20.12
C GLU A 42 38.93 -18.95 -19.25
N GLY A 43 38.76 -19.04 -17.93
CA GLY A 43 39.90 -19.31 -17.05
C GLY A 43 39.67 -18.92 -15.60
N LYS A 44 40.77 -18.96 -14.84
CA LYS A 44 40.82 -18.61 -13.42
C LYS A 44 41.50 -17.27 -13.22
N ILE A 45 40.95 -16.43 -12.34
CA ILE A 45 41.57 -15.18 -11.94
C ILE A 45 42.71 -15.49 -10.97
N LEU A 46 43.92 -15.09 -11.33
CA LEU A 46 45.12 -15.25 -10.51
C LEU A 46 45.36 -14.05 -9.61
N ASN A 47 45.22 -12.84 -10.15
CA ASN A 47 45.60 -11.60 -9.49
C ASN A 47 44.46 -10.59 -9.55
N LYS A 48 44.21 -9.88 -8.47
CA LYS A 48 43.32 -8.72 -8.41
C LYS A 48 44.16 -7.46 -8.25
N LEU A 49 43.95 -6.50 -9.14
CA LEU A 49 44.69 -5.25 -9.18
C LEU A 49 43.71 -4.08 -8.91
N GLY A 50 43.95 -3.33 -7.83
CA GLY A 50 43.36 -2.03 -7.62
C GLY A 50 44.02 -1.02 -8.54
N VAL A 51 43.24 -0.10 -9.11
CA VAL A 51 43.76 0.99 -9.95
C VAL A 51 43.48 2.30 -9.24
N LYS A 52 44.52 3.10 -9.01
CA LYS A 52 44.41 4.43 -8.42
C LYS A 52 45.15 5.47 -9.27
N PRO A 53 44.69 6.74 -9.31
CA PRO A 53 45.43 7.81 -9.94
C PRO A 53 46.84 7.90 -9.36
N HIS A 54 47.83 8.24 -10.19
CA HIS A 54 49.18 8.45 -9.71
C HIS A 54 49.25 9.71 -8.85
N ASP A 55 50.13 9.70 -7.85
CA ASP A 55 50.32 10.80 -6.89
C ASP A 55 50.52 12.20 -7.52
N LYS A 56 51.11 12.29 -8.72
CA LYS A 56 51.32 13.55 -9.43
C LYS A 56 50.02 14.21 -9.89
N ASP A 57 48.99 13.41 -10.16
CA ASP A 57 47.69 13.85 -10.69
C ASP A 57 46.60 13.88 -9.59
N ILE A 58 46.95 13.61 -8.33
CA ILE A 58 45.97 13.35 -7.25
C ILE A 58 45.09 14.56 -6.92
N ASP A 59 45.65 15.77 -6.98
CA ASP A 59 44.91 17.00 -6.68
C ASP A 59 43.88 17.33 -7.76
N ASN A 60 44.26 17.17 -9.02
CA ASN A 60 43.35 17.38 -10.16
C ASN A 60 42.26 16.31 -10.20
N TYR A 61 42.61 15.05 -9.90
CA TYR A 61 41.62 13.99 -9.72
C TYR A 61 40.65 14.29 -8.58
N GLY A 62 41.15 14.84 -7.46
CA GLY A 62 40.33 15.24 -6.32
C GLY A 62 39.27 16.28 -6.70
N LYS A 63 39.62 17.25 -7.55
CA LYS A 63 38.66 18.23 -8.10
C LYS A 63 37.59 17.54 -8.95
N LEU A 64 38.00 16.67 -9.87
CA LEU A 64 37.09 15.90 -10.73
C LEU A 64 36.15 15.00 -9.92
N PHE A 65 36.66 14.35 -8.87
CA PHE A 65 35.86 13.52 -7.98
C PHE A 65 34.77 14.34 -7.27
N ARG A 66 35.13 15.52 -6.73
CA ARG A 66 34.16 16.44 -6.11
C ARG A 66 33.12 16.95 -7.09
N GLU A 67 33.54 17.30 -8.31
CA GLU A 67 32.61 17.76 -9.36
C GLU A 67 31.59 16.69 -9.70
N ARG A 68 32.02 15.44 -9.93
CA ARG A 68 31.13 14.30 -10.16
C ARG A 68 30.21 14.05 -8.98
N LEU A 69 30.76 14.05 -7.76
CA LEU A 69 29.99 13.87 -6.54
C LEU A 69 28.90 14.93 -6.41
N ASN A 70 29.22 16.20 -6.65
CA ASN A 70 28.27 17.31 -6.58
C ASN A 70 27.20 17.23 -7.68
N LYS A 71 27.59 16.89 -8.92
CA LYS A 71 26.67 16.68 -10.04
C LYS A 71 25.61 15.64 -9.71
N TYR A 72 25.99 14.54 -9.06
CA TYR A 72 25.06 13.45 -8.71
C TYR A 72 24.43 13.59 -7.32
N LYS A 73 24.95 14.46 -6.44
CA LYS A 73 24.32 14.81 -5.15
C LYS A 73 23.10 15.72 -5.31
N ALA A 74 22.96 16.40 -6.44
CA ALA A 74 21.79 17.21 -6.73
C ALA A 74 20.54 16.32 -6.77
N LYS A 75 19.70 16.40 -5.73
CA LYS A 75 18.40 15.71 -5.70
C LYS A 75 17.50 16.35 -6.75
N SER A 76 17.05 15.57 -7.73
CA SER A 76 16.08 16.03 -8.74
C SER A 76 14.73 16.40 -8.13
N ARG A 77 14.40 15.82 -6.97
CA ARG A 77 13.18 16.10 -6.22
C ARG A 77 13.46 17.07 -5.07
N GLN A 78 12.85 18.24 -5.13
CA GLN A 78 12.82 19.21 -4.04
C GLN A 78 11.40 19.32 -3.47
N ILE A 79 11.27 19.24 -2.14
CA ILE A 79 10.00 19.51 -1.47
C ILE A 79 9.92 21.02 -1.31
N GLN A 80 9.01 21.66 -2.03
CA GLN A 80 8.67 23.07 -1.80
C GLN A 80 7.60 23.12 -0.71
N VAL A 81 7.93 23.75 0.42
CA VAL A 81 6.94 24.05 1.46
C VAL A 81 6.19 25.30 1.00
N ILE A 82 4.95 25.12 0.58
CA ILE A 82 4.06 26.22 0.24
C ILE A 82 3.58 26.80 1.58
N SER A 83 4.10 27.96 1.98
CA SER A 83 3.56 28.72 3.12
C SER A 83 2.25 29.38 2.66
N ASN A 84 1.16 28.64 2.70
CA ASN A 84 -0.16 29.24 2.62
C ASN A 84 -0.59 29.59 4.04
N GLU A 85 -0.20 30.78 4.50
CA GLU A 85 -0.63 31.31 5.80
C GLU A 85 -2.16 31.52 5.85
N ASP A 86 -2.81 31.61 4.67
CA ASP A 86 -4.25 31.81 4.53
C ASP A 86 -5.06 30.58 4.06
N ALA A 87 -4.44 29.42 3.83
CA ALA A 87 -5.16 28.21 3.43
C ALA A 87 -5.17 27.16 4.54
N ARG A 88 -5.83 27.48 5.66
CA ARG A 88 -6.37 26.44 6.54
C ARG A 88 -7.45 25.69 5.77
N MET A 89 -7.05 24.67 5.01
CA MET A 89 -7.97 23.75 4.31
C MET A 89 -8.66 22.86 5.35
N THR A 90 -9.61 23.46 6.06
CA THR A 90 -10.61 22.70 6.80
C THR A 90 -11.46 21.99 5.75
N PRO A 91 -11.63 20.66 5.79
CA PRO A 91 -12.44 19.97 4.81
C PRO A 91 -13.86 20.53 4.86
N MET A 92 -14.32 21.13 3.77
CA MET A 92 -15.73 21.50 3.58
C MET A 92 -16.53 20.20 3.43
N PRO A 93 -17.47 19.88 4.34
CA PRO A 93 -18.20 18.62 4.27
C PRO A 93 -19.26 18.63 3.15
N GLY A 94 -18.93 18.15 1.94
CA GLY A 94 -19.96 17.70 0.99
C GLY A 94 -19.76 17.86 -0.52
N MET A 95 -18.57 17.63 -1.10
CA MET A 95 -18.39 17.75 -2.56
C MET A 95 -18.18 16.41 -3.32
N PHE A 96 -18.62 15.29 -2.76
CA PHE A 96 -18.66 14.02 -3.49
C PHE A 96 -20.02 13.36 -3.26
N GLY A 97 -20.80 13.24 -4.34
CA GLY A 97 -21.86 12.26 -4.61
C GLY A 97 -22.95 12.09 -3.55
N ASP A 98 -24.21 12.17 -3.97
CA ASP A 98 -25.38 11.78 -3.22
C ASP A 98 -25.16 10.50 -2.41
N ASN A 99 -24.83 10.68 -1.13
CA ASN A 99 -25.09 9.83 0.03
C ASN A 99 -24.54 10.52 1.28
N LYS A 100 -24.79 11.83 1.43
CA LYS A 100 -24.88 12.43 2.76
C LYS A 100 -26.23 12.01 3.33
N ILE A 101 -26.40 10.71 3.58
CA ILE A 101 -27.27 10.28 4.67
C ILE A 101 -26.64 10.96 5.87
N MET A 102 -27.28 12.05 6.29
CA MET A 102 -27.00 12.69 7.56
C MET A 102 -26.76 11.54 8.53
N ALA A 103 -25.55 11.44 9.07
CA ALA A 103 -25.31 10.67 10.27
C ALA A 103 -26.06 11.40 11.40
N ALA A 104 -27.39 11.49 11.27
CA ALA A 104 -28.31 11.61 12.36
C ALA A 104 -27.86 10.52 13.30
N LYS A 105 -27.37 10.93 14.46
CA LYS A 105 -27.06 10.03 15.56
C LYS A 105 -28.29 9.13 15.66
N ARG A 106 -28.14 7.87 15.23
CA ARG A 106 -29.23 6.90 15.21
C ARG A 106 -29.61 6.72 16.67
N CYS A 107 -30.63 7.45 17.12
CA CYS A 107 -31.11 7.34 18.47
C CYS A 107 -31.65 5.93 18.63
N ARG A 108 -31.07 5.20 19.58
CA ARG A 108 -31.57 3.90 20.00
C ARG A 108 -33.02 4.09 20.43
N ARG A 109 -33.95 3.51 19.67
CA ARG A 109 -35.35 3.47 20.06
C ARG A 109 -35.49 2.59 21.30
N ASP A 110 -36.51 2.86 22.13
CA ASP A 110 -36.79 2.00 23.27
C ASP A 110 -37.10 0.57 22.81
N ARG A 111 -36.73 -0.40 23.63
CA ARG A 111 -36.75 -1.82 23.26
C ARG A 111 -38.18 -2.30 22.98
N SER A 112 -39.13 -1.93 23.82
CA SER A 112 -40.54 -2.34 23.72
C SER A 112 -41.20 -1.84 22.44
N GLU A 113 -40.94 -0.58 22.06
CA GLU A 113 -41.44 -0.03 20.79
C GLU A 113 -40.84 -0.74 19.57
N MET A 114 -39.57 -1.13 19.65
CA MET A 114 -38.89 -1.82 18.57
C MET A 114 -39.43 -3.24 18.35
N GLU A 115 -39.85 -3.92 19.41
CA GLU A 115 -40.51 -5.23 19.34
C GLU A 115 -41.84 -5.14 18.56
N GLU A 116 -42.67 -4.13 18.84
CA GLU A 116 -43.93 -3.92 18.11
C GLU A 116 -43.69 -3.62 16.61
N ILE A 117 -42.70 -2.79 16.30
CA ILE A 117 -42.33 -2.49 14.91
C ILE A 117 -41.82 -3.74 14.20
N MET A 118 -41.01 -4.57 14.87
CA MET A 118 -40.54 -5.83 14.30
C MET A 118 -41.72 -6.74 13.95
N PHE A 119 -42.69 -6.92 14.84
CA PHE A 119 -43.86 -7.74 14.55
C PHE A 119 -44.63 -7.24 13.31
N LYS A 120 -44.85 -5.92 13.19
CA LYS A 120 -45.48 -5.32 11.99
C LYS A 120 -44.67 -5.56 10.71
N LEU A 121 -43.34 -5.49 10.77
CA LEU A 121 -42.49 -5.78 9.61
C LEU A 121 -42.61 -7.25 9.17
N PHE A 122 -42.65 -8.18 10.13
CA PHE A 122 -42.79 -9.61 9.84
C PHE A 122 -44.21 -10.01 9.39
N GLU A 123 -45.24 -9.20 9.66
CA GLU A 123 -46.55 -9.34 9.01
C GLU A 123 -46.47 -9.06 7.49
N ARG A 124 -45.60 -8.14 7.06
CA ARG A 124 -45.44 -7.77 5.63
C ARG A 124 -44.77 -8.87 4.81
N GLN A 125 -43.80 -9.56 5.40
CA GLN A 125 -43.16 -10.75 4.82
C GLN A 125 -42.55 -11.63 5.93
N PRO A 126 -42.60 -12.97 5.78
CA PRO A 126 -42.20 -13.89 6.84
C PRO A 126 -40.69 -13.93 7.10
N ASN A 127 -39.88 -13.51 6.14
CA ASN A 127 -38.41 -13.60 6.20
C ASN A 127 -37.80 -12.24 5.90
N TRP A 128 -36.85 -11.80 6.73
CA TRP A 128 -36.16 -10.52 6.55
C TRP A 128 -34.64 -10.67 6.67
N THR A 129 -33.88 -10.03 5.80
CA THR A 129 -32.42 -9.98 5.95
C THR A 129 -31.99 -8.86 6.91
N LEU A 130 -30.85 -9.04 7.59
CA LEU A 130 -30.31 -8.01 8.50
C LEU A 130 -30.12 -6.65 7.80
N ARG A 131 -29.73 -6.66 6.52
CA ARG A 131 -29.52 -5.44 5.74
C ARG A 131 -30.84 -4.68 5.54
N GLN A 132 -31.91 -5.39 5.21
CA GLN A 132 -33.23 -4.79 5.03
C GLN A 132 -33.78 -4.24 6.35
N LEU A 133 -33.61 -4.96 7.46
CA LEU A 133 -34.04 -4.48 8.78
C LEU A 133 -33.30 -3.21 9.20
N ILE A 134 -32.00 -3.10 8.90
CA ILE A 134 -31.23 -1.86 9.17
C ILE A 134 -31.79 -0.69 8.35
N GLN A 135 -32.18 -0.93 7.10
CA GLN A 135 -32.68 0.11 6.21
C GLN A 135 -34.11 0.56 6.55
N GLU A 136 -34.99 -0.37 6.93
CA GLU A 136 -36.39 -0.05 7.28
C GLU A 136 -36.52 0.61 8.66
N THR A 137 -35.63 0.28 9.59
CA THR A 137 -35.75 0.72 11.00
C THR A 137 -34.78 1.85 11.36
N ASP A 138 -33.81 2.12 10.49
CA ASP A 138 -32.67 3.01 10.71
C ASP A 138 -31.91 2.76 12.04
N GLN A 139 -32.01 1.53 12.58
CA GLN A 139 -31.37 1.18 13.85
C GLN A 139 -29.92 0.68 13.67
N PRO A 140 -29.05 0.89 14.67
CA PRO A 140 -27.69 0.35 14.65
C PRO A 140 -27.66 -1.18 14.54
N LYS A 141 -26.76 -1.70 13.69
CA LYS A 141 -26.57 -3.15 13.49
C LYS A 141 -26.37 -3.96 14.79
N PRO A 142 -25.59 -3.49 15.79
CA PRO A 142 -25.45 -4.23 17.05
C PRO A 142 -26.78 -4.38 17.80
N PHE A 143 -27.56 -3.30 17.90
CA PHE A 143 -28.85 -3.30 18.59
C PHE A 143 -29.85 -4.26 17.94
N LEU A 144 -29.94 -4.24 16.61
CA LEU A 144 -30.79 -5.18 15.88
C LEU A 144 -30.36 -6.63 16.07
N ARG A 145 -29.06 -6.92 16.14
CA ARG A 145 -28.58 -8.29 16.39
C ARG A 145 -28.99 -8.79 17.77
N ASP A 146 -28.95 -7.94 18.78
CA ASP A 146 -29.35 -8.34 20.14
C ASP A 146 -30.86 -8.56 20.21
N LEU A 147 -31.67 -7.69 19.60
CA LEU A 147 -33.11 -7.88 19.50
C LEU A 147 -33.50 -9.16 18.74
N LEU A 148 -32.83 -9.42 17.61
CA LEU A 148 -33.09 -10.61 16.78
C LEU A 148 -32.71 -11.92 17.45
N LYS A 149 -31.74 -11.95 18.37
CA LYS A 149 -31.43 -13.16 19.18
C LYS A 149 -32.62 -13.55 20.05
N ASP A 150 -33.34 -12.55 20.57
CA ASP A 150 -34.42 -12.77 21.52
C ASP A 150 -35.73 -13.14 20.79
N LEU A 151 -36.04 -12.46 19.68
CA LEU A 151 -37.32 -12.62 18.97
C LEU A 151 -37.31 -13.62 17.81
N CYS A 152 -36.18 -13.80 17.13
CA CYS A 152 -36.11 -14.47 15.83
C CYS A 152 -35.23 -15.73 15.83
N VAL A 153 -35.40 -16.55 14.81
CA VAL A 153 -34.54 -17.67 14.42
C VAL A 153 -33.80 -17.27 13.14
N PHE A 154 -32.51 -17.56 13.06
CA PHE A 154 -31.71 -17.28 11.87
C PHE A 154 -31.66 -18.49 10.93
N ASN A 155 -31.94 -18.26 9.65
CA ASN A 155 -31.97 -19.29 8.62
C ASN A 155 -30.57 -19.51 8.02
N TYR A 156 -29.92 -20.61 8.40
CA TYR A 156 -28.55 -20.94 7.96
C TYR A 156 -28.46 -21.62 6.58
N LYS A 157 -29.56 -22.19 6.07
CA LYS A 157 -29.59 -23.03 4.85
C LYS A 157 -30.90 -22.85 4.08
N GLY A 158 -30.93 -23.27 2.81
CA GLY A 158 -32.09 -23.19 1.92
C GLY A 158 -32.24 -21.85 1.19
N SER A 159 -33.37 -21.66 0.49
CA SER A 159 -33.65 -20.46 -0.31
C SER A 159 -33.74 -19.17 0.52
N ASN A 160 -34.04 -19.30 1.82
CA ASN A 160 -34.10 -18.18 2.78
C ASN A 160 -32.80 -18.00 3.58
N LYS A 161 -31.67 -18.57 3.11
CA LYS A 161 -30.39 -18.46 3.81
C LYS A 161 -30.00 -16.99 4.04
N GLY A 162 -29.60 -16.66 5.27
CA GLY A 162 -29.19 -15.31 5.65
C GLY A 162 -30.35 -14.39 6.08
N SER A 163 -31.56 -14.93 6.18
CA SER A 163 -32.73 -14.23 6.72
C SER A 163 -33.03 -14.61 8.18
N TYR A 164 -33.82 -13.78 8.82
CA TYR A 164 -34.41 -13.99 10.14
C TYR A 164 -35.90 -14.24 9.97
N GLU A 165 -36.45 -15.07 10.84
CA GLU A 165 -37.87 -15.39 10.94
C GLU A 165 -38.29 -15.34 12.41
N LEU A 166 -39.49 -14.86 12.72
CA LEU A 166 -39.96 -14.82 14.11
C LEU A 166 -40.02 -16.24 14.73
N LYS A 167 -39.66 -16.36 16.01
CA LYS A 167 -39.88 -17.60 16.75
C LYS A 167 -41.37 -17.99 16.71
N PRO A 168 -41.69 -19.28 16.64
CA PRO A 168 -43.08 -19.75 16.54
C PRO A 168 -43.96 -19.26 17.68
N GLN A 169 -43.38 -19.08 18.88
CA GLN A 169 -44.08 -18.54 20.06
C GLN A 169 -44.66 -17.12 19.86
N TYR A 170 -44.12 -16.32 18.95
CA TYR A 170 -44.61 -14.97 18.65
C TYR A 170 -45.51 -14.91 17.41
N LYS A 171 -45.64 -16.01 16.66
CA LYS A 171 -46.52 -16.09 15.49
C LYS A 171 -47.98 -16.36 15.87
N VAL A 172 -48.26 -16.74 17.13
CA VAL A 172 -49.54 -17.33 17.55
C VAL A 172 -50.48 -16.33 18.24
N ASN A 173 -50.11 -15.06 18.44
CA ASN A 173 -51.06 -14.09 19.02
C ASN A 173 -51.73 -13.24 17.94
N LYS A 174 -52.69 -13.88 17.27
CA LYS A 174 -53.85 -13.21 16.68
C LYS A 174 -55.08 -14.09 16.97
N LEU A 175 -55.46 -14.15 18.24
CA LEU A 175 -56.80 -14.56 18.67
C LEU A 175 -57.28 -13.50 19.67
N GLU A 176 -58.30 -12.78 19.20
CA GLU A 176 -59.06 -11.64 19.77
C GLU A 176 -58.36 -10.28 19.91
#